data_AF-A0A2R6E6K8-F1
#
_entry.id   AF-A0A2R6E6K8-F1
#
_cell.length_a   1.000
_cell.length_b   1.000
_cell.length_c   1.000
_cell.angle_alpha   90.00
_cell.angle_beta   90.00
_cell.angle_gamma   90.00
#
_symmetry.space_group_name_H-M   'P 1'
#
loop_
_entity.id
_entity.type
_entity.pdbx_description
1 polymer ?
#
loop_
_entity_poly.entity_id
_entity_poly.type
_entity_poly.pdbx_seq_one_letter_code
_entity_poly.pdbx_strand_id
1 'polypeptide(L)'
;MGDDGATGGEGGEDPADDGAGPGYAAQVRDAFPELADIGDDDLRERVVEAWVFGLERGGWRGVRDVPYAWNIHEVSNVEHVRGVARIAVRIADEQAAFHDADPDRDVVVAASLLHDVGKCYEYVGHVDDELVDPDPEYAGETV
;
A
#
# COMPACT_ATOMS: atom_id res chain seq x y z
N MET A 1 41.45 -48.12 17.05
CA MET A 1 41.04 -48.07 15.64
C MET A 1 39.52 -48.12 15.69
N GLY A 2 38.89 -46.97 15.94
CA GLY A 2 38.21 -46.16 14.90
C GLY A 2 36.80 -46.76 14.74
N ASP A 3 35.69 -46.06 14.93
CA ASP A 3 35.38 -44.65 14.70
C ASP A 3 34.05 -44.31 15.41
N ASP A 4 33.92 -43.06 15.85
CA ASP A 4 32.80 -42.45 16.58
C ASP A 4 31.71 -41.88 15.63
N GLY A 5 30.49 -41.64 16.14
CA GLY A 5 29.53 -40.66 15.60
C GLY A 5 28.24 -41.28 15.02
N ALA A 6 27.06 -41.08 15.63
CA ALA A 6 26.16 -39.91 15.47
C ALA A 6 25.62 -39.77 14.02
N THR A 7 24.37 -39.49 13.68
CA THR A 7 23.11 -39.01 14.31
C THR A 7 22.11 -38.80 13.16
N GLY A 8 20.80 -38.86 13.44
CA GLY A 8 19.78 -38.12 12.67
C GLY A 8 19.42 -38.70 11.29
N GLY A 9 18.24 -38.49 10.74
CA GLY A 9 17.10 -37.68 11.16
C GLY A 9 15.97 -38.02 10.22
N GLU A 10 14.76 -37.96 10.75
CA GLU A 10 13.50 -38.19 10.08
C GLU A 10 13.42 -37.32 8.81
N GLY A 11 13.11 -37.96 7.68
CA GLY A 11 12.71 -37.26 6.46
C GLY A 11 11.35 -36.62 6.71
N GLY A 12 11.38 -35.45 7.35
CA GLY A 12 10.25 -34.55 7.45
C GLY A 12 9.84 -34.17 6.04
N GLU A 13 8.58 -34.47 5.73
CA GLU A 13 7.81 -33.80 4.70
C GLU A 13 7.99 -32.30 4.94
N ASP A 14 8.64 -31.62 4.01
CA ASP A 14 8.83 -30.17 4.04
C ASP A 14 7.42 -29.57 4.12
N PRO A 15 7.04 -28.92 5.24
CA PRO A 15 5.75 -28.26 5.28
C PRO A 15 5.77 -27.25 4.16
N ALA A 16 4.73 -27.30 3.33
CA ALA A 16 4.44 -26.26 2.37
C ALA A 16 4.78 -24.91 3.00
N ASP A 17 5.62 -24.15 2.30
CA ASP A 17 5.77 -22.72 2.51
C ASP A 17 4.36 -22.12 2.49
N ASP A 18 3.77 -21.97 3.68
CA ASP A 18 2.51 -21.28 3.89
C ASP A 18 2.82 -19.83 3.57
N GLY A 19 2.68 -19.48 2.28
CA GLY A 19 3.02 -18.20 1.66
C GLY A 19 2.47 -17.01 2.44
N ALA A 20 3.16 -16.65 3.51
CA ALA A 20 2.94 -15.48 4.33
C ALA A 20 3.63 -14.32 3.62
N GLY A 21 3.15 -14.02 2.40
CA GLY A 21 3.35 -12.71 1.83
C GLY A 21 2.86 -11.66 2.84
N PRO A 22 3.45 -10.46 2.84
CA PRO A 22 3.00 -9.37 3.69
C PRO A 22 1.50 -9.18 3.49
N GLY A 23 0.74 -9.17 4.59
CA GLY A 23 -0.71 -9.00 4.58
C GLY A 23 -1.14 -7.59 4.14
N TYR A 24 -0.79 -7.17 2.93
CA TYR A 24 -0.94 -5.81 2.43
C TYR A 24 -2.38 -5.34 2.52
N ALA A 25 -3.34 -6.18 2.17
CA ALA A 25 -4.75 -5.81 2.23
C ALA A 25 -5.21 -5.46 3.66
N ALA A 26 -4.63 -6.08 4.69
CA ALA A 26 -4.88 -5.72 6.08
C ALA A 26 -4.13 -4.44 6.48
N GLN A 27 -2.87 -4.30 6.04
CA GLN A 27 -2.08 -3.09 6.29
C GLN A 27 -2.71 -1.84 5.66
N VAL A 28 -3.20 -1.93 4.43
CA VAL A 28 -3.87 -0.85 3.70
C VAL A 28 -5.15 -0.42 4.43
N ARG A 29 -5.96 -1.39 4.90
CA ARG A 29 -7.17 -1.09 5.69
C ARG A 29 -6.85 -0.44 7.04
N ASP A 30 -5.78 -0.86 7.70
CA ASP A 30 -5.30 -0.25 8.95
C ASP A 30 -4.73 1.16 8.71
N ALA A 31 -4.01 1.36 7.60
CA ALA A 31 -3.42 2.64 7.23
C ALA A 31 -4.49 3.67 6.81
N PHE A 32 -5.54 3.26 6.11
CA PHE A 32 -6.56 4.13 5.55
C PHE A 32 -7.96 3.82 6.10
N PRO A 33 -8.25 4.18 7.37
CA PRO A 33 -9.59 3.99 7.93
C PRO A 33 -10.68 4.77 7.18
N GLU A 34 -10.31 5.81 6.44
CA GLU A 34 -11.18 6.56 5.53
C GLU A 34 -11.82 5.67 4.44
N LEU A 35 -11.32 4.45 4.18
CA LEU A 35 -12.00 3.46 3.32
C LEU A 35 -13.43 3.15 3.79
N ALA A 36 -13.70 3.22 5.09
CA ALA A 36 -15.04 2.99 5.66
C ALA A 36 -16.06 4.08 5.26
N ASP A 37 -15.60 5.22 4.75
CA ASP A 37 -16.46 6.32 4.29
C ASP A 37 -16.99 6.11 2.86
N ILE A 38 -16.43 5.14 2.12
CA ILE A 38 -16.91 4.73 0.79
C ILE A 38 -18.07 3.75 1.00
N GLY A 39 -19.29 4.08 0.57
CA GLY A 39 -20.45 3.21 0.69
C GLY A 39 -20.48 2.04 -0.30
N ASP A 40 -19.98 2.24 -1.52
CA ASP A 40 -19.82 1.23 -2.56
C ASP A 40 -18.69 0.24 -2.20
N ASP A 41 -19.07 -0.99 -1.84
CA ASP A 41 -18.13 -2.05 -1.45
C ASP A 41 -17.19 -2.44 -2.61
N ASP A 42 -17.66 -2.47 -3.86
CA ASP A 42 -16.83 -2.81 -5.02
C ASP A 42 -15.77 -1.74 -5.27
N LEU A 43 -16.14 -0.46 -5.16
CA LEU A 43 -15.18 0.65 -5.26
C LEU A 43 -14.15 0.61 -4.13
N ARG A 44 -14.61 0.37 -2.89
CA ARG A 44 -13.73 0.27 -1.72
C ARG A 44 -12.69 -0.82 -1.90
N GLU A 45 -13.11 -2.00 -2.36
CA GLU A 45 -12.19 -3.13 -2.61
C GLU A 45 -11.21 -2.82 -3.75
N ARG A 46 -11.64 -2.16 -4.83
CA ARG A 46 -10.73 -1.73 -5.91
C ARG A 46 -9.65 -0.74 -5.44
N VAL A 47 -9.97 0.13 -4.48
CA VAL A 47 -8.95 1.01 -3.87
C VAL A 47 -7.91 0.19 -3.11
N VAL A 48 -8.35 -0.82 -2.35
CA VAL A 48 -7.44 -1.73 -1.64
C VAL A 48 -6.59 -2.52 -2.62
N GLU A 49 -7.18 -3.11 -3.65
CA GLU A 49 -6.50 -3.86 -4.69
C GLU A 49 -5.42 -3.03 -5.41
N ALA A 50 -5.72 -1.77 -5.74
CA ALA A 50 -4.75 -0.88 -6.38
C ALA A 50 -3.51 -0.64 -5.50
N TRP A 51 -3.69 -0.42 -4.20
CA TRP A 51 -2.57 -0.30 -3.25
C TRP A 51 -1.81 -1.61 -3.09
N VAL A 52 -2.51 -2.75 -2.96
CA VAL A 52 -1.88 -4.07 -2.88
C VAL A 52 -1.01 -4.32 -4.10
N PHE A 53 -1.54 -4.08 -5.30
CA PHE A 53 -0.77 -4.23 -6.53
C PHE A 53 0.43 -3.29 -6.63
N GLY A 54 0.29 -2.03 -6.17
CA GLY A 54 1.41 -1.10 -6.10
C GLY A 54 2.50 -1.61 -5.18
N LEU A 55 2.14 -2.08 -3.99
CA LEU A 55 3.09 -2.59 -2.99
C LEU A 55 3.79 -3.86 -3.46
N GLU A 56 3.05 -4.80 -4.05
CA GLU A 56 3.60 -6.03 -4.63
C GLU A 56 4.59 -5.73 -5.75
N ARG A 57 4.19 -4.92 -6.74
CA ARG A 57 5.05 -4.62 -7.90
C ARG A 57 6.24 -3.75 -7.55
N GLY A 58 6.07 -2.83 -6.60
CA GLY A 58 7.17 -2.03 -6.07
C GLY A 58 8.08 -2.78 -5.10
N GLY A 59 7.72 -4.01 -4.72
CA GLY A 59 8.53 -4.83 -3.80
C GLY A 59 8.55 -4.35 -2.35
N TRP A 60 7.59 -3.50 -1.93
CA TRP A 60 7.62 -2.82 -0.64
C TRP A 60 7.30 -3.74 0.52
N ARG A 61 8.05 -3.71 1.63
CA ARG A 61 7.68 -4.51 2.82
C ARG A 61 6.30 -4.16 3.41
N GLY A 62 5.87 -2.91 3.24
CA GLY A 62 4.56 -2.47 3.72
C GLY A 62 4.18 -1.05 3.29
N VAL A 63 2.90 -0.73 3.44
CA VAL A 63 2.31 0.56 3.02
C VAL A 63 2.93 1.78 3.71
N ARG A 64 3.47 1.59 4.92
CA ARG A 64 4.12 2.66 5.70
C ARG A 64 5.57 2.90 5.30
N ASP A 65 6.18 2.00 4.54
CA ASP A 65 7.54 2.16 4.03
C ASP A 65 7.56 3.04 2.76
N VAL A 66 6.43 3.18 2.05
CA VAL A 66 6.29 4.08 0.90
C VAL A 66 6.44 5.53 1.37
N PRO A 67 7.44 6.30 0.90
CA PRO A 67 7.70 7.63 1.40
C PRO A 67 6.73 8.66 0.82
N TYR A 68 6.45 9.72 1.58
CA TYR A 68 5.67 10.86 1.10
C TYR A 68 6.41 11.59 -0.02
N ALA A 69 7.69 11.86 0.19
CA ALA A 69 8.61 12.32 -0.83
C ALA A 69 9.99 11.75 -0.49
N TRP A 70 10.84 11.52 -1.50
CA TRP A 70 12.16 10.94 -1.29
C TRP A 70 13.08 11.78 -0.38
N ASN A 71 12.79 13.09 -0.22
CA ASN A 71 13.59 14.04 0.56
C ASN A 71 12.86 14.66 1.76
N ILE A 72 11.65 14.19 2.11
CA ILE A 72 10.85 14.70 3.24
C ILE A 72 10.44 13.50 4.09
N HIS A 73 10.82 13.53 5.37
CA HIS A 73 10.65 12.39 6.29
C HIS A 73 9.75 12.71 7.49
N GLU A 74 9.35 13.98 7.65
CA GLU A 74 8.55 14.46 8.77
C GLU A 74 7.07 14.06 8.68
N VAL A 75 6.62 13.66 7.49
CA VAL A 75 5.23 13.23 7.21
C VAL A 75 5.29 11.92 6.44
N SER A 76 4.64 10.88 6.95
CA SER A 76 4.50 9.62 6.22
C SER A 76 3.53 9.77 5.04
N ASN A 77 3.71 8.98 3.98
CA ASN A 77 2.77 8.99 2.85
C ASN A 77 1.34 8.69 3.32
N VAL A 78 1.20 7.78 4.29
CA VAL A 78 -0.09 7.44 4.90
C VAL A 78 -0.73 8.67 5.55
N GLU A 79 -0.01 9.43 6.38
CA GLU A 79 -0.55 10.65 6.99
C GLU A 79 -0.95 11.69 5.94
N HIS A 80 -0.14 11.85 4.89
CA HIS A 80 -0.44 12.75 3.79
C HIS A 80 -1.74 12.37 3.08
N VAL A 81 -1.85 11.13 2.59
CA VAL A 81 -3.01 10.62 1.86
C VAL A 81 -4.29 10.75 2.69
N ARG A 82 -4.23 10.43 3.99
CA ARG A 82 -5.37 10.60 4.90
C ARG A 82 -5.75 12.07 5.09
N GLY A 83 -4.75 12.94 5.22
CA GLY A 83 -4.96 14.39 5.31
C GLY A 83 -5.69 14.93 4.08
N VAL A 84 -5.24 14.55 2.89
CA VAL A 84 -5.85 14.93 1.61
C VAL A 84 -7.28 14.42 1.51
N ALA A 85 -7.55 13.15 1.81
CA ALA A 85 -8.91 12.59 1.77
C ALA A 85 -9.89 13.35 2.69
N ARG A 86 -9.47 13.69 3.92
CA ARG A 86 -10.31 14.46 4.86
C ARG A 86 -10.58 15.88 4.38
N ILE A 87 -9.59 16.52 3.76
CA ILE A 87 -9.75 17.87 3.18
C ILE A 87 -10.68 17.80 1.97
N ALA A 88 -10.53 16.82 1.10
CA ALA A 88 -11.33 16.64 -0.11
C ALA A 88 -12.82 16.44 0.22
N VAL A 89 -13.15 15.61 1.22
CA VAL A 89 -14.53 15.44 1.70
C VAL A 89 -15.12 16.76 2.17
N ARG A 90 -14.38 17.55 2.96
CA ARG A 90 -14.85 18.86 3.43
C ARG A 90 -15.08 19.82 2.26
N ILE A 91 -14.21 19.80 1.25
CA ILE A 91 -14.40 20.60 0.04
C ILE A 91 -15.69 20.17 -0.68
N ALA A 92 -15.96 18.86 -0.80
CA ALA A 92 -17.18 18.35 -1.40
C ALA A 92 -18.44 18.82 -0.64
N ASP A 93 -18.41 18.79 0.70
CA ASP A 93 -19.50 19.30 1.55
C ASP A 93 -19.76 20.79 1.29
N GLU A 94 -18.70 21.60 1.19
CA GLU A 94 -18.80 23.03 0.88
C GLU A 94 -19.36 23.29 -0.53
N GLN A 95 -18.96 22.48 -1.52
CA GLN A 95 -19.48 22.57 -2.89
C GLN A 95 -20.99 22.29 -2.93
N ALA A 96 -21.45 21.26 -2.21
CA ALA A 96 -22.87 20.97 -2.10
C ALA A 96 -23.64 22.12 -1.41
N ALA A 97 -23.10 22.64 -0.31
CA ALA A 97 -23.76 23.67 0.48
C ALA A 97 -23.83 25.05 -0.20
N PHE A 98 -22.77 25.46 -0.89
CA PHE A 98 -22.66 26.81 -1.46
C PHE A 98 -22.97 26.90 -2.95
N HIS A 99 -22.75 25.81 -3.69
CA HIS A 99 -22.80 25.82 -5.15
C HIS A 99 -23.92 24.94 -5.74
N ASP A 100 -24.76 24.32 -4.90
CA ASP A 100 -25.81 23.37 -5.32
C ASP A 100 -25.26 22.25 -6.21
N ALA A 101 -24.00 21.86 -5.95
CA ALA A 101 -23.33 20.76 -6.63
C ALA A 101 -23.65 19.43 -5.96
N ASP A 102 -23.55 18.34 -6.71
CA ASP A 102 -23.76 16.97 -6.21
C ASP A 102 -22.50 16.11 -6.43
N PRO A 103 -21.40 16.39 -5.71
CA PRO A 103 -20.19 15.58 -5.83
C PRO A 103 -20.42 14.19 -5.23
N ASP A 104 -20.07 13.16 -5.98
CA ASP A 104 -20.08 11.78 -5.49
C ASP A 104 -19.00 11.61 -4.40
N ARG A 105 -19.45 11.45 -3.15
CA ARG A 105 -18.58 11.34 -1.98
C ARG A 105 -17.71 10.09 -2.02
N ASP A 106 -18.22 8.97 -2.54
CA ASP A 106 -17.48 7.72 -2.63
C ASP A 106 -16.32 7.88 -3.62
N VAL A 107 -16.58 8.51 -4.76
CA VAL A 107 -15.55 8.84 -5.76
C VAL A 107 -14.52 9.82 -5.21
N VAL A 108 -14.94 10.84 -4.46
CA VAL A 108 -14.02 11.82 -3.84
C VAL A 108 -13.06 11.12 -2.87
N VAL A 109 -13.57 10.26 -2.00
CA VAL A 109 -12.74 9.51 -1.05
C VAL A 109 -11.82 8.55 -1.80
N ALA A 110 -12.34 7.76 -2.73
CA ALA A 110 -11.56 6.80 -3.50
C ALA A 110 -10.42 7.47 -4.29
N ALA A 111 -10.73 8.56 -5.02
CA ALA A 111 -9.73 9.30 -5.78
C ALA A 111 -8.65 9.91 -4.87
N SER A 112 -9.05 10.42 -3.70
CA SER A 112 -8.10 11.00 -2.74
C SER A 112 -7.20 9.93 -2.11
N LEU A 113 -7.71 8.73 -1.85
CA LEU A 113 -6.90 7.62 -1.34
C LEU A 113 -5.94 7.05 -2.40
N LEU A 114 -6.25 7.22 -3.68
CA LEU A 114 -5.46 6.69 -4.80
C LEU A 114 -4.47 7.69 -5.42
N HIS A 115 -4.60 8.98 -5.13
CA HIS A 115 -3.85 10.01 -5.87
C HIS A 115 -2.32 9.82 -5.84
N ASP A 116 -1.80 9.18 -4.80
CA ASP A 116 -0.38 8.94 -4.55
C ASP A 116 0.02 7.45 -4.60
N VAL A 117 -0.88 6.57 -5.07
CA VAL A 117 -0.57 5.12 -5.20
C VAL A 117 0.60 4.88 -6.17
N GLY A 118 0.80 5.78 -7.13
CA GLY A 118 1.90 5.76 -8.11
C GLY A 118 3.29 5.77 -7.49
N LYS A 119 3.43 6.32 -6.27
CA LYS A 119 4.71 6.36 -5.53
C LYS A 119 5.29 4.97 -5.26
N CYS A 120 4.44 3.93 -5.25
CA CYS A 120 4.90 2.57 -5.14
C CYS A 120 5.81 2.14 -6.32
N TYR A 121 5.70 2.79 -7.47
CA TYR A 121 6.54 2.54 -8.65
C TYR A 121 7.69 3.55 -8.75
N GLU A 122 7.43 4.81 -8.40
CA GLU A 122 8.38 5.92 -8.61
C GLU A 122 9.57 5.91 -7.64
N TYR A 123 9.37 5.46 -6.40
CA TYR A 123 10.35 5.66 -5.32
C TYR A 123 11.22 4.45 -5.02
N VAL A 124 11.04 3.33 -5.70
CA VAL A 124 11.84 2.12 -5.45
C VAL A 124 13.34 2.35 -5.68
N GLY A 125 13.73 3.21 -6.63
CA GLY A 125 15.14 3.55 -6.89
C GLY A 125 15.67 4.72 -6.05
N HIS A 126 14.85 5.27 -5.14
CA HIS A 126 15.15 6.45 -4.34
C HIS A 126 15.21 6.16 -2.84
N VAL A 127 14.98 4.91 -2.45
CA VAL A 127 14.99 4.45 -1.06
C VAL A 127 16.07 3.38 -0.85
N ASP A 128 16.30 2.99 0.40
CA ASP A 128 17.24 1.92 0.73
C ASP A 128 16.74 0.59 0.14
N ASP A 129 17.65 -0.16 -0.49
CA ASP A 129 17.39 -1.49 -1.07
C ASP A 129 16.85 -2.48 -0.02
N GLU A 130 17.08 -2.24 1.28
CA GLU A 130 16.49 -3.05 2.36
C GLU A 130 14.96 -2.86 2.53
N LEU A 131 14.36 -1.86 1.88
CA LEU A 131 12.92 -1.55 1.96
C LEU A 131 12.12 -2.12 0.80
N VAL A 132 12.78 -2.50 -0.30
CA VAL A 132 12.14 -2.83 -1.58
C VAL A 132 12.87 -3.95 -2.34
N ASP A 133 12.12 -4.83 -2.99
CA ASP A 133 12.61 -5.77 -4.02
C ASP A 133 11.75 -5.65 -5.29
N PRO A 134 11.95 -4.59 -6.10
CA PRO A 134 10.98 -4.16 -7.10
C PRO A 134 10.96 -5.00 -8.38
N ASP A 135 9.78 -5.17 -8.98
CA ASP A 135 9.64 -5.81 -10.29
C ASP A 135 10.20 -4.88 -11.40
N PRO A 136 11.25 -5.30 -12.13
CA PRO A 136 11.89 -4.47 -13.14
C PRO A 136 10.99 -4.12 -14.33
N GLU A 137 9.84 -4.80 -14.52
CA GLU A 137 8.84 -4.42 -15.53
C GLU A 137 8.16 -3.09 -15.18
N TYR A 138 7.94 -2.83 -13.89
CA TYR A 138 7.12 -1.72 -13.40
C TYR A 138 7.91 -0.63 -12.71
N ALA A 139 9.15 -0.91 -12.32
CA ALA A 139 10.01 -0.03 -11.56
C ALA A 139 11.22 0.38 -12.40
N GLY A 140 11.18 1.59 -12.96
CA GLY A 140 12.25 2.13 -13.80
C GLY A 140 12.08 3.61 -14.14
N GLU A 141 13.11 4.21 -14.75
CA GLU A 141 13.17 5.65 -15.09
C GLU A 141 12.26 6.07 -16.26
N THR A 142 11.47 5.15 -16.82
CA THR A 142 10.56 5.41 -17.93
C THR A 142 9.16 4.92 -17.59
N VAL A 143 8.35 5.85 -17.07
CA VAL A 143 6.88 5.79 -17.07
C VAL A 143 6.36 6.99 -17.84
#